data_AF-B4EYD2-F1
#
_entry.id   AF-B4EYD2-F1
#
_cell.length_a   1.000
_cell.length_b   1.000
_cell.length_c   1.000
_cell.angle_alpha   90.00
_cell.angle_beta   90.00
_cell.angle_gamma   90.00
#
_symmetry.space_group_name_H-M   'P 1'
#
loop_
_entity.id
_entity.type
_entity.pdbx_description
1 polymer ?
#
loop_
_entity_poly.entity_id
_entity_poly.type
_entity_poly.pdbx_seq_one_letter_code
_entity_poly.pdbx_strand_id
1 'polypeptide(L)'
;MDMVYAANKAIYLIILLSAAPIAIATFIGLLIGLLQTITQIQEQTLPFGVKLVGVFVCLLMMMGWMGDKLLIYAKEMLTIGLAG
;
A
#
# COMPACT_ATOMS: atom_id res chain seq x y z
N MET A 1 -7.10 -20.07 20.29
CA MET A 1 -7.73 -18.77 19.94
C MET A 1 -6.78 -17.90 19.11
N ASP A 2 -5.53 -18.32 18.99
CA ASP A 2 -4.38 -17.59 18.43
C ASP A 2 -4.44 -17.49 16.91
N MET A 3 -5.06 -18.47 16.23
CA MET A 3 -5.29 -18.45 14.79
C MET A 3 -6.22 -17.29 14.35
N VAL A 4 -7.28 -17.04 15.12
CA VAL A 4 -8.21 -15.93 14.84
C VAL A 4 -7.55 -14.58 15.14
N TYR A 5 -6.72 -14.51 16.18
CA TYR A 5 -5.93 -13.32 16.47
C TYR A 5 -4.94 -13.00 15.34
N ALA A 6 -4.18 -14.01 14.88
CA ALA A 6 -3.27 -13.89 13.74
C ALA A 6 -3.99 -13.37 12.48
N ALA A 7 -5.13 -13.97 12.13
CA ALA A 7 -5.91 -13.57 10.96
C ALA A 7 -6.38 -12.10 11.04
N ASN A 8 -6.96 -11.68 12.17
CA ASN A 8 -7.41 -10.30 12.36
C ASN A 8 -6.25 -9.31 12.28
N LYS A 9 -5.11 -9.65 12.88
CA LYS A 9 -3.92 -8.79 12.87
C LYS A 9 -3.29 -8.71 11.48
N ALA A 10 -3.30 -9.80 10.71
CA ALA A 10 -2.90 -9.79 9.30
C ALA A 10 -3.77 -8.82 8.48
N ILE A 11 -5.09 -8.93 8.59
CA ILE A 11 -6.04 -8.06 7.87
C ILE A 11 -5.81 -6.59 8.25
N TYR A 12 -5.63 -6.31 9.54
CA TYR A 12 -5.34 -4.96 10.02
C TYR A 12 -4.05 -4.41 9.40
N LEU A 13 -2.98 -5.20 9.34
CA LEU A 13 -1.72 -4.80 8.71
C LEU A 13 -1.86 -4.57 7.22
N ILE A 14 -2.61 -5.42 6.50
CA ILE A 14 -2.88 -5.26 5.06
C ILE A 14 -3.56 -3.91 4.82
N ILE A 15 -4.61 -3.59 5.58
CA ILE A 15 -5.32 -2.32 5.46
C ILE A 15 -4.37 -1.15 5.75
N LEU A 16 -3.63 -1.22 6.84
CA LEU A 16 -2.73 -0.15 7.26
C LEU A 16 -1.60 0.11 6.25
N LEU A 17 -0.92 -0.94 5.77
CA LEU A 17 0.19 -0.83 4.83
C LEU A 17 -0.26 -0.41 3.43
N SER A 18 -1.44 -0.84 2.99
CA SER A 18 -1.96 -0.50 1.66
C SER A 18 -2.65 0.87 1.59
N ALA A 19 -3.16 1.39 2.71
CA ALA A 19 -3.88 2.66 2.74
C ALA A 19 -3.09 3.83 2.15
N ALA A 20 -1.82 3.98 2.53
CA ALA A 20 -0.97 5.07 2.05
C ALA A 20 -0.69 5.04 0.54
N PRO A 21 -0.17 3.94 -0.06
CA PRO A 21 0.06 3.87 -1.49
C PRO A 21 -1.25 3.97 -2.30
N ILE A 22 -2.37 3.42 -1.79
CA ILE A 22 -3.68 3.56 -2.44
C ILE A 22 -4.15 5.02 -2.43
N ALA A 23 -4.01 5.74 -1.32
CA ALA A 23 -4.38 7.14 -1.22
C ALA A 23 -3.59 7.99 -2.24
N ILE A 24 -2.28 7.74 -2.36
CA ILE A 24 -1.42 8.45 -3.32
C ILE A 24 -1.78 8.10 -4.76
N ALA A 25 -2.00 6.82 -5.08
CA ALA A 25 -2.47 6.40 -6.40
C ALA A 25 -3.79 7.07 -6.79
N THR A 26 -4.71 7.18 -5.84
CA THR A 26 -6.03 7.78 -6.02
C THR A 26 -5.91 9.29 -6.24
N PHE A 27 -5.14 9.98 -5.40
CA PHE A 27 -4.93 11.43 -5.51
C PHE A 27 -4.29 11.82 -6.85
N ILE A 28 -3.20 11.13 -7.23
CA ILE A 28 -2.54 11.37 -8.51
C ILE A 28 -3.47 11.04 -9.67
N GLY A 29 -4.23 9.95 -9.57
CA GLY A 29 -5.21 9.59 -10.59
C GLY A 29 -6.31 10.61 -10.81
N LEU A 30 -6.82 11.16 -9.71
CA LEU A 30 -7.82 12.22 -9.76
C LEU A 30 -7.26 13.48 -10.42
N LEU A 31 -6.07 13.93 -10.00
CA LEU A 31 -5.42 15.11 -10.55
C LEU A 31 -5.16 14.97 -12.06
N ILE A 32 -4.57 13.85 -12.47
CA ILE A 32 -4.29 13.63 -13.90
C ILE A 32 -5.58 13.49 -14.69
N GLY A 33 -6.60 12.77 -14.19
CA GLY A 33 -7.88 12.64 -14.87
C GLY A 33 -8.59 13.98 -15.10
N LEU A 34 -8.49 14.91 -14.14
CA LEU A 34 -9.01 16.26 -14.28
C LEU A 34 -8.24 17.04 -15.37
N LEU A 35 -6.91 16.96 -15.37
CA LEU A 35 -6.07 17.59 -16.40
C LEU A 35 -6.35 17.04 -17.80
N GLN A 36 -6.56 15.72 -17.92
CA GLN A 36 -6.93 15.08 -19.19
C GLN A 36 -8.27 15.60 -19.72
N THR A 37 -9.23 15.87 -18.82
CA THR A 37 -10.54 16.41 -19.20
C THR A 37 -10.45 17.87 -19.66
N ILE A 38 -9.71 18.71 -18.94
CA ILE A 38 -9.58 20.15 -19.26
C ILE A 38 -8.77 20.37 -20.53
N THR A 39 -7.69 19.62 -20.72
CA THR A 39 -6.77 19.77 -21.88
C THR A 39 -7.21 18.95 -23.10
N GLN A 40 -8.25 18.12 -22.97
CA GLN A 40 -8.71 17.16 -23.98
C GLN A 40 -7.65 16.12 -24.42
N ILE A 41 -6.56 15.95 -23.66
CA ILE A 41 -5.54 14.92 -23.90
C ILE A 41 -5.95 13.63 -23.18
N GLN A 42 -6.69 12.75 -23.86
CA GLN A 42 -7.19 11.48 -23.31
C GLN A 42 -6.29 10.27 -23.65
N GLU A 43 -4.98 10.48 -23.69
CA GLU A 43 -4.02 9.39 -23.87
C GLU A 43 -3.98 8.47 -22.63
N GLN A 44 -4.33 7.20 -22.79
CA GLN A 44 -4.44 6.25 -21.67
C GLN A 44 -3.09 5.88 -21.03
N THR A 45 -1.99 6.09 -21.74
CA THR A 45 -0.63 5.74 -21.29
C THR A 45 -0.07 6.74 -20.26
N LEU A 46 -0.42 8.03 -20.38
CA LEU A 46 0.01 9.11 -19.50
C LEU A 46 -0.38 8.91 -18.02
N PRO A 47 -1.65 8.68 -17.66
CA PRO A 47 -2.06 8.51 -16.26
C PRO A 47 -1.46 7.25 -15.64
N PHE A 48 -1.23 6.19 -16.44
CA PHE A 48 -0.58 4.98 -15.97
C PHE A 48 0.86 5.24 -15.54
N GLY A 49 1.66 5.89 -16.39
CA GLY A 49 3.05 6.22 -16.08
C GLY A 49 3.20 7.12 -14.85
N VAL A 50 2.40 8.20 -14.76
CA VAL A 50 2.48 9.15 -13.65
C VAL A 50 2.05 8.50 -12.32
N LYS A 51 0.97 7.70 -12.32
CA LYS A 51 0.55 6.94 -11.13
C LYS A 51 1.64 5.98 -10.65
N LEU A 52 2.27 5.25 -11.58
CA LEU A 52 3.32 4.29 -11.24
C LEU A 52 4.49 4.96 -10.53
N VAL A 53 4.99 6.07 -11.08
CA VAL A 53 6.10 6.83 -10.46
C VAL A 53 5.70 7.32 -9.07
N GLY A 54 4.49 7.85 -8.90
CA GLY A 54 4.02 8.32 -7.60
C GLY A 54 3.90 7.23 -6.54
N VAL A 55 3.33 6.07 -6.90
CA VAL A 55 3.25 4.91 -5.99
C VAL A 55 4.63 4.37 -5.67
N PHE A 56 5.53 4.32 -6.66
CA PHE A 56 6.89 3.85 -6.46
C PHE A 56 7.65 4.73 -5.46
N VAL A 57 7.58 6.06 -5.60
CA VAL A 57 8.18 7.00 -4.64
C VAL A 57 7.57 6.84 -3.24
N CYS A 58 6.24 6.69 -3.14
CA CYS A 58 5.57 6.40 -1.87
C CYS A 58 6.14 5.14 -1.20
N LEU A 59 6.25 4.05 -1.95
CA LEU A 59 6.74 2.79 -1.44
C LEU A 59 8.20 2.90 -0.99
N LEU A 60 9.06 3.60 -1.74
CA LEU A 60 10.45 3.83 -1.34
C LEU A 60 10.55 4.61 -0.02
N MET A 61 9.74 5.66 0.13
CA MET A 61 9.73 6.45 1.37
C MET A 61 9.21 5.66 2.57
N MET A 62 8.22 4.79 2.36
CA MET A 62 7.60 4.00 3.43
C MET A 62 8.26 2.63 3.65
N MET A 63 9.19 2.23 2.79
CA MET A 63 9.79 0.89 2.76
C MET A 63 10.33 0.45 4.13
N GLY A 64 11.06 1.32 4.83
CA GLY A 64 11.62 1.02 6.15
C GLY A 64 10.53 0.74 7.18
N TRP A 65 9.54 1.62 7.27
CA TRP A 65 8.43 1.49 8.23
C TRP A 65 7.55 0.27 7.94
N MET A 66 7.22 0.02 6.67
CA MET A 66 6.45 -1.16 6.24
C MET A 66 7.21 -2.45 6.57
N GLY A 67 8.53 -2.46 6.33
CA GLY A 67 9.42 -3.57 6.67
C GLY A 67 9.42 -3.87 8.18
N ASP A 68 9.55 -2.84 9.02
CA ASP A 68 9.52 -3.01 10.48
C ASP A 68 8.21 -3.63 10.97
N LYS A 69 7.06 -3.16 10.46
CA LYS A 69 5.75 -3.70 10.83
C LYS A 69 5.61 -5.17 10.43
N LEU A 70 6.07 -5.53 9.24
CA LEU A 70 6.04 -6.91 8.76
C LEU A 70 6.97 -7.82 9.56
N LEU A 71 8.18 -7.34 9.91
CA LEU A 71 9.12 -8.11 10.72
C LEU A 71 8.61 -8.36 12.15
N ILE A 72 7.99 -7.35 12.77
CA ILE A 72 7.35 -7.51 14.09
C ILE A 72 6.26 -8.58 14.02
N TYR A 73 5.38 -8.48 13.02
CA TYR A 73 4.32 -9.46 12.82
C TYR A 73 4.87 -10.87 12.57
N ALA A 74 5.88 -11.01 11.71
CA ALA A 74 6.49 -12.29 11.41
C ALA A 74 7.12 -12.96 12.64
N LYS A 75 7.83 -12.19 13.48
CA LYS A 75 8.42 -12.70 14.74
C LYS A 75 7.36 -13.18 15.73
N GLU A 76 6.26 -12.44 15.83
CA GLU A 76 5.15 -12.79 16.70
C GLU A 76 4.46 -14.08 16.25
N MET A 77 4.19 -14.22 14.94
CA MET A 77 3.60 -15.43 14.39
C MET A 77 4.53 -16.65 14.52
N LEU A 78 5.83 -16.47 14.32
CA LEU A 78 6.82 -17.53 14.52
C LEU A 78 6.85 -18.01 15.97
N THR A 79 6.77 -17.08 16.94
CA THR A 79 6.77 -17.42 18.37
C THR A 79 5.51 -18.19 18.75
N ILE A 80 4.34 -17.77 18.25
CA ILE A 80 3.08 -18.48 18.47
C ILE A 80 3.13 -19.90 17.87
N GLY A 81 3.71 -20.05 16.67
CA GLY A 81 3.83 -21.35 16.00
C GLY A 81 4.84 -22.31 16.64
N LEU A 82 5.84 -21.80 17.37
CA LEU A 82 6.82 -22.63 18.09
C LEU A 82 6.40 -22.93 19.55
N ALA A 83 5.48 -22.16 20.10
CA ALA A 83 4.99 -22.30 21.48
C ALA A 83 3.70 -23.16 21.59
N GLY A 84 3.09 -23.51 20.46
CA GLY A 84 1.99 -24.47 20.35
C GLY A 84 2.47 -25.84 19.89
#